data_AF-A0A554SDP8-F1
#
_entry.id   AF-A0A554SDP8-F1
#
_cell.length_a   1.000
_cell.length_b   1.000
_cell.length_c   1.000
_cell.angle_alpha   90.00
_cell.angle_beta   90.00
_cell.angle_gamma   90.00
#
_symmetry.space_group_name_H-M   'P 1'
#
loop_
_entity.id
_entity.type
_entity.pdbx_description
1 polymer ?
#
loop_
_entity_poly.entity_id
_entity_poly.type
_entity_poly.pdbx_seq_one_letter_code
_entity_poly.pdbx_strand_id
1 'polypeptide(L)'
;MVRCGRHGDHNASSPPGSLTKVDALRLLGRPQRIIIGLASSVTDPSAVVAATATVFPTRPSDSTPGAERRTDIVKRLLLVNGPNLNLLGTREPQIYGHETLADVVALAERVAAEEGLEIRAVQSNHEGMLIDAIHEAREDCAGIVINPGGLTHTSVVLRDALAGVGLPIAEVHLSNVHAREEFRHHSFVSGIASCVIAGAGIQGYEFAIRRLARVMGETPTPA
;
A
#
# COMPACT_ATOMS: atom_id res chain seq x y z
N MET A 1 58.67 0.08 -10.66
CA MET A 1 59.52 -0.79 -9.83
C MET A 1 59.93 -0.04 -8.57
N VAL A 2 59.10 -0.06 -7.51
CA VAL A 2 59.51 0.14 -6.10
C VAL A 2 58.54 -0.68 -5.22
N ARG A 3 59.14 -1.46 -4.32
CA ARG A 3 58.60 -2.46 -3.36
C ARG A 3 57.54 -1.86 -2.42
N CYS A 4 56.44 -2.53 -2.11
CA CYS A 4 56.26 -3.69 -1.22
C CYS A 4 56.61 -3.40 0.26
N GLY A 5 55.58 -3.33 1.10
CA GLY A 5 55.66 -3.33 2.56
C GLY A 5 54.41 -4.01 3.15
N ARG A 6 54.56 -5.30 3.50
CA ARG A 6 53.65 -6.03 4.40
C ARG A 6 54.06 -5.72 5.84
N HIS A 7 53.09 -5.67 6.76
CA HIS A 7 53.10 -6.07 8.19
C HIS A 7 51.96 -5.27 8.88
N GLY A 8 51.08 -5.83 9.70
CA GLY A 8 50.98 -7.17 10.23
C GLY A 8 49.59 -7.42 10.82
N ASP A 9 49.29 -8.70 10.98
CA ASP A 9 48.11 -9.22 11.67
C ASP A 9 48.20 -8.95 13.17
N HIS A 10 47.16 -8.36 13.75
CA HIS A 10 46.92 -8.43 15.20
C HIS A 10 45.53 -9.02 15.44
N ASN A 11 45.57 -10.32 15.71
CA ASN A 11 44.51 -11.11 16.32
C ASN A 11 44.44 -10.75 17.81
N ALA A 12 43.30 -10.25 18.29
CA ALA A 12 43.02 -10.08 19.72
C ALA A 12 41.64 -10.65 20.04
N SER A 13 41.66 -11.73 20.80
CA SER A 13 40.53 -12.55 21.24
C SER A 13 40.09 -12.23 22.67
N SER A 14 38.77 -12.30 22.89
CA SER A 14 38.02 -12.60 24.14
C SER A 14 37.69 -11.43 25.10
N PRO A 15 36.55 -11.45 25.86
CA PRO A 15 35.71 -12.60 26.25
C PRO A 15 34.18 -12.49 26.00
N PRO A 16 33.41 -13.59 26.17
CA PRO A 16 31.96 -13.61 25.98
C PRO A 16 31.20 -13.30 27.28
N GLY A 17 30.14 -12.49 27.19
CA GLY A 17 29.26 -12.27 28.32
C GLY A 17 28.32 -11.07 28.17
N SER A 18 27.12 -11.30 27.63
CA SER A 18 25.88 -10.75 28.19
C SER A 18 24.68 -11.33 27.43
N LEU A 19 23.91 -12.14 28.17
CA LEU A 19 22.61 -12.63 27.75
C LEU A 19 21.63 -11.45 27.68
N THR A 20 21.16 -11.12 26.47
CA THR A 20 20.14 -10.09 26.26
C THR A 20 18.83 -10.73 25.79
N LYS A 21 17.91 -10.90 26.76
CA LYS A 21 16.44 -10.88 26.68
C LYS A 21 15.64 -11.64 25.60
N VAL A 22 16.25 -12.41 24.69
CA VAL A 22 15.51 -13.13 23.62
C VAL A 22 15.37 -14.65 23.89
N ASP A 23 16.07 -15.20 24.89
CA ASP A 23 16.09 -16.67 25.16
C ASP A 23 15.25 -17.15 26.36
N ALA A 24 14.28 -16.37 26.83
CA ALA A 24 13.43 -16.79 27.94
C ALA A 24 11.98 -16.34 27.79
N LEU A 25 11.23 -16.91 26.84
CA LEU A 25 9.77 -17.18 26.96
C LEU A 25 9.22 -17.96 25.74
N ARG A 26 9.83 -19.10 25.38
CA ARG A 26 9.04 -20.23 24.90
C ARG A 26 8.70 -21.06 26.13
N LEU A 27 7.40 -21.29 26.34
CA LEU A 27 6.73 -22.08 27.38
C LEU A 27 5.83 -21.21 28.24
N LEU A 28 4.60 -21.71 28.39
CA LEU A 28 3.52 -21.31 29.31
C LEU A 28 2.40 -20.43 28.70
N GLY A 29 1.24 -21.08 28.51
CA GLY A 29 -0.01 -20.56 29.04
C GLY A 29 -0.98 -19.91 28.05
N ARG A 30 -1.84 -20.72 27.43
CA ARG A 30 -3.12 -20.24 26.88
C ARG A 30 -3.99 -19.65 28.01
N PRO A 31 -4.59 -18.46 27.89
CA PRO A 31 -5.63 -18.03 28.81
C PRO A 31 -6.98 -18.69 28.46
N GLN A 32 -7.52 -19.51 29.36
CA GLN A 32 -8.92 -19.94 29.33
C GLN A 32 -9.81 -18.91 30.05
N ARG A 33 -10.98 -18.63 29.47
CA ARG A 33 -12.02 -17.76 30.05
C ARG A 33 -12.81 -18.52 31.11
N ILE A 34 -12.91 -17.97 32.31
CA ILE A 34 -13.87 -18.38 33.34
C ILE A 34 -15.05 -17.39 33.27
N ILE A 35 -16.25 -17.89 32.95
CA ILE A 35 -17.51 -17.14 33.08
C ILE A 35 -18.25 -17.73 34.28
N ILE A 36 -18.43 -16.92 35.33
CA ILE A 36 -19.21 -17.26 36.52
C ILE A 36 -20.66 -16.86 36.25
N GLY A 37 -21.53 -17.84 36.04
CA GLY A 37 -22.98 -17.65 36.01
C GLY A 37 -23.57 -17.84 37.41
N LEU A 38 -24.09 -16.77 37.99
CA LEU A 38 -24.86 -16.81 39.24
C LEU A 38 -26.26 -17.38 38.97
N ALA A 39 -26.62 -18.44 39.69
CA ALA A 39 -27.97 -18.99 39.74
C ALA A 39 -28.64 -18.62 41.08
N SER A 40 -29.88 -18.14 41.02
CA SER A 40 -30.84 -18.03 42.13
C SER A 40 -32.19 -17.73 41.46
N SER A 41 -33.18 -18.61 41.38
CA SER A 41 -34.02 -19.27 42.41
C SER A 41 -35.47 -18.83 42.19
N VAL A 42 -36.44 -19.53 42.81
CA VAL A 42 -37.92 -19.31 42.84
C VAL A 42 -38.66 -20.22 41.83
N THR A 43 -39.05 -21.45 42.20
CA THR A 43 -40.24 -21.94 42.98
C THR A 43 -41.58 -21.83 42.25
N ASP A 44 -42.15 -22.97 41.84
CA ASP A 44 -43.51 -23.39 42.22
C ASP A 44 -43.78 -24.88 41.84
N PRO A 45 -44.37 -25.73 42.70
CA PRO A 45 -44.71 -27.11 42.41
C PRO A 45 -46.24 -27.30 42.33
N SER A 46 -46.82 -27.32 41.12
CA SER A 46 -48.09 -28.03 40.85
C SER A 46 -48.49 -27.94 39.37
N ALA A 47 -48.40 -29.07 38.65
CA ALA A 47 -49.37 -29.46 37.62
C ALA A 47 -48.87 -30.72 36.90
N VAL A 48 -49.45 -31.84 37.30
CA VAL A 48 -49.38 -33.11 36.59
C VAL A 48 -50.35 -33.02 35.40
N VAL A 49 -49.83 -33.06 34.17
CA VAL A 49 -50.63 -33.43 32.99
C VAL A 49 -49.77 -34.26 32.05
N ALA A 50 -50.25 -35.47 31.76
CA ALA A 50 -49.68 -36.39 30.79
C ALA A 50 -49.74 -35.80 29.38
N ALA A 51 -48.60 -35.77 28.69
CA ALA A 51 -48.55 -35.58 27.25
C ALA A 51 -47.46 -36.49 26.68
N THR A 52 -47.89 -37.39 25.81
CA THR A 52 -47.12 -38.39 25.08
C THR A 52 -46.00 -37.74 24.28
N ALA A 53 -44.76 -38.19 24.49
CA ALA A 53 -43.61 -37.77 23.69
C ALA A 53 -43.77 -38.27 22.24
N THR A 54 -43.98 -37.35 21.31
CA THR A 54 -43.67 -37.58 19.90
C THR A 54 -42.40 -36.80 19.59
N VAL A 55 -41.27 -37.50 19.51
CA VAL A 55 -39.99 -36.94 19.09
C VAL A 55 -40.07 -36.72 17.58
N PHE A 56 -40.26 -35.47 17.15
CA PHE A 56 -39.88 -35.05 15.81
C PHE A 56 -38.41 -34.62 15.84
N PRO A 57 -37.54 -35.09 14.93
CA PRO A 57 -36.18 -34.56 14.84
C PRO A 57 -36.27 -33.10 14.42
N THR A 58 -35.98 -32.17 15.34
CA THR A 58 -35.70 -30.79 14.96
C THR A 58 -34.35 -30.81 14.25
N ARG A 59 -34.38 -30.44 12.97
CA ARG A 59 -33.19 -30.18 12.16
C ARG A 59 -32.29 -29.22 12.94
N PRO A 60 -30.98 -29.49 13.09
CA PRO A 60 -30.09 -28.48 13.64
C PRO A 60 -30.23 -27.25 12.73
N SER A 61 -30.62 -26.13 13.33
CA SER A 61 -30.59 -24.83 12.69
C SER A 61 -29.17 -24.63 12.15
N ASP A 62 -29.06 -24.38 10.85
CA ASP A 62 -27.82 -23.89 10.24
C ASP A 62 -27.44 -22.60 10.97
N SER A 63 -26.62 -22.72 12.02
CA SER A 63 -25.77 -21.63 12.44
C SER A 63 -24.81 -21.44 11.29
N THR A 64 -25.09 -20.42 10.48
CA THR A 64 -24.18 -19.88 9.47
C THR A 64 -22.76 -19.94 10.03
N PRO A 65 -21.79 -20.57 9.34
CA PRO A 65 -20.40 -20.51 9.77
C PRO A 65 -20.06 -19.03 9.90
N GLY A 66 -19.51 -18.65 11.05
CA GLY A 66 -19.13 -17.29 11.32
C GLY A 66 -18.40 -16.72 10.12
N ALA A 67 -18.88 -15.57 9.64
CA ALA A 67 -18.10 -14.73 8.76
C ALA A 67 -16.78 -14.47 9.48
N GLU A 68 -15.77 -15.29 9.17
CA GLU A 68 -14.40 -14.98 9.43
C GLU A 68 -14.24 -13.59 8.84
N ARG A 69 -14.09 -12.58 9.71
CA ARG A 69 -13.66 -11.27 9.28
C ARG A 69 -12.33 -11.53 8.60
N ARG A 70 -12.37 -11.66 7.27
CA ARG A 70 -11.22 -11.50 6.41
C ARG A 70 -10.61 -10.23 6.96
N THR A 71 -9.44 -10.33 7.58
CA THR A 71 -8.69 -9.14 7.95
C THR A 71 -8.62 -8.36 6.66
N ASP A 72 -9.39 -7.28 6.55
CA ASP A 72 -9.40 -6.44 5.38
C ASP A 72 -8.01 -5.83 5.37
N ILE A 73 -7.09 -6.51 4.67
CA ILE A 73 -5.76 -5.98 4.43
C ILE A 73 -6.04 -4.77 3.56
N VAL A 74 -5.98 -3.60 4.19
CA VAL A 74 -6.15 -2.33 3.50
C VAL A 74 -5.07 -2.30 2.43
N LYS A 75 -5.50 -2.25 1.17
CA LYS A 75 -4.58 -2.20 0.04
C LYS A 75 -4.07 -0.77 -0.10
N ARG A 76 -2.77 -0.61 -0.31
CA ARG A 76 -2.12 0.70 -0.39
C ARG A 76 -1.67 1.00 -1.82
N LEU A 77 -1.70 2.27 -2.22
CA LEU A 77 -1.06 2.76 -3.42
C LEU A 77 0.20 3.54 -3.06
N LEU A 78 1.26 3.38 -3.84
CA LEU A 78 2.39 4.29 -3.80
C LEU A 78 2.10 5.50 -4.70
N LEU A 79 2.09 6.70 -4.12
CA LEU A 79 2.02 7.95 -4.84
C LEU A 79 3.43 8.52 -5.03
N VAL A 80 3.92 8.52 -6.27
CA VAL A 80 5.28 8.96 -6.61
C VAL A 80 5.24 10.30 -7.34
N ASN A 81 5.96 11.28 -6.81
CA ASN A 81 6.13 12.58 -7.44
C ASN A 81 7.62 12.83 -7.75
N GLY A 82 7.92 12.98 -9.03
CA GLY A 82 9.27 13.19 -9.53
C GLY A 82 9.82 14.61 -9.30
N PRO A 83 10.91 14.95 -10.02
CA PRO A 83 11.62 16.20 -9.79
C PRO A 83 10.79 17.45 -10.07
N ASN A 84 11.06 18.49 -9.28
CA ASN A 84 10.47 19.83 -9.31
C ASN A 84 9.00 19.92 -8.89
N LEU A 85 8.31 18.80 -8.59
CA LEU A 85 6.93 18.86 -8.11
C LEU A 85 6.81 19.41 -6.68
N ASN A 86 7.90 19.46 -5.92
CA ASN A 86 7.96 20.19 -4.65
C ASN A 86 7.77 21.72 -4.82
N LEU A 87 7.85 22.25 -6.04
CA LEU A 87 7.70 23.68 -6.34
C LEU A 87 6.26 24.07 -6.73
N LEU A 88 5.32 23.12 -6.77
CA LEU A 88 3.91 23.39 -7.05
C LEU A 88 3.34 24.46 -6.09
N GLY A 89 2.50 25.34 -6.63
CA GLY A 89 1.89 26.47 -5.91
C GLY A 89 2.84 27.63 -5.56
N THR A 90 4.17 27.46 -5.70
CA THR A 90 5.16 28.51 -5.36
C THR A 90 5.74 29.20 -6.59
N ARG A 91 5.85 28.51 -7.72
CA ARG A 91 6.40 29.07 -8.96
C ARG A 91 5.29 29.63 -9.84
N GLU A 92 5.31 30.95 -10.05
CA GLU A 92 4.43 31.66 -11.00
C GLU A 92 2.95 31.19 -10.90
N PRO A 93 2.31 31.28 -9.71
CA PRO A 93 1.01 30.66 -9.45
C PRO A 93 -0.13 31.17 -10.35
N GLN A 94 0.03 32.37 -10.92
CA GLN A 94 -0.87 32.92 -11.92
C GLN A 94 -0.90 32.11 -13.24
N ILE A 95 0.14 31.32 -13.50
CA ILE A 95 0.34 30.51 -14.72
C ILE A 95 0.10 29.02 -14.43
N TYR A 96 0.56 28.52 -13.28
CA TYR A 96 0.56 27.09 -12.95
C TYR A 96 -0.50 26.66 -11.92
N GLY A 97 -1.29 27.62 -11.41
CA GLY A 97 -2.25 27.39 -10.34
C GLY A 97 -1.65 27.56 -8.95
N HIS A 98 -2.54 27.64 -7.96
CA HIS A 98 -2.18 27.80 -6.55
C HIS A 98 -2.04 26.45 -5.82
N GLU A 99 -2.37 25.36 -6.49
CA GLU A 99 -2.38 24.01 -5.93
C GLU A 99 -0.95 23.57 -5.63
N THR A 100 -0.74 23.11 -4.41
CA THR A 100 0.55 22.65 -3.89
C THR A 100 0.68 21.12 -3.98
N LEU A 101 1.89 20.62 -3.77
CA LEU A 101 2.08 19.18 -3.62
C LEU A 101 1.32 18.62 -2.40
N ALA A 102 1.14 19.40 -1.35
CA ALA A 102 0.33 19.00 -0.19
C ALA A 102 -1.14 18.82 -0.58
N ASP A 103 -1.68 19.68 -1.45
CA ASP A 103 -3.04 19.55 -1.97
C ASP A 103 -3.21 18.29 -2.82
N VAL A 104 -2.18 17.95 -3.62
CA VAL A 104 -2.13 16.68 -4.38
C VAL A 104 -2.19 15.47 -3.45
N VAL A 105 -1.38 15.46 -2.38
CA VAL A 105 -1.37 14.35 -1.42
C VAL A 105 -2.71 14.24 -0.69
N ALA A 106 -3.27 15.36 -0.22
CA ALA A 106 -4.56 15.39 0.47
C ALA A 106 -5.71 14.94 -0.45
N LEU A 107 -5.70 15.33 -1.73
CA LEU A 107 -6.63 14.83 -2.74
C LEU A 107 -6.48 13.31 -2.91
N ALA A 108 -5.25 12.83 -3.07
CA ALA A 108 -4.98 11.41 -3.27
C ALA A 108 -5.42 10.56 -2.08
N GLU A 109 -5.12 10.99 -0.85
CA GLU A 109 -5.53 10.31 0.38
C GLU A 109 -7.05 10.23 0.49
N ARG A 110 -7.76 11.34 0.21
CA ARG A 110 -9.22 11.37 0.23
C ARG A 110 -9.81 10.41 -0.80
N VAL A 111 -9.37 10.48 -2.07
CA VAL A 111 -9.91 9.65 -3.15
C VAL A 111 -9.57 8.17 -2.92
N ALA A 112 -8.37 7.85 -2.45
CA ALA A 112 -8.00 6.48 -2.11
C ALA A 112 -8.89 5.93 -0.99
N ALA A 113 -9.16 6.71 0.05
CA ALA A 113 -10.03 6.30 1.15
C ALA A 113 -11.46 6.00 0.67
N GLU A 114 -12.00 6.77 -0.29
CA GLU A 114 -13.30 6.50 -0.92
C GLU A 114 -13.33 5.15 -1.66
N GLU A 115 -12.18 4.68 -2.17
CA GLU A 115 -12.02 3.39 -2.85
C GLU A 115 -11.56 2.27 -1.88
N GLY A 116 -11.50 2.53 -0.58
CA GLY A 116 -11.03 1.56 0.43
C GLY A 116 -9.52 1.30 0.39
N LEU A 117 -8.74 2.28 -0.06
CA LEU A 117 -7.28 2.22 -0.22
C LEU A 117 -6.56 3.23 0.68
N GLU A 118 -5.29 2.97 0.96
CA GLU A 118 -4.37 3.93 1.59
C GLU A 118 -3.38 4.53 0.58
N ILE A 119 -2.81 5.70 0.90
CA ILE A 119 -1.68 6.29 0.16
C ILE A 119 -0.41 6.21 1.00
N ARG A 120 0.68 5.75 0.38
CA ARG A 120 2.06 6.06 0.80
C ARG A 120 2.61 7.04 -0.22
N ALA A 121 2.92 8.26 0.19
CA ALA A 121 3.41 9.30 -0.71
C ALA A 121 4.94 9.44 -0.62
N VAL A 122 5.58 9.62 -1.77
CA VAL A 122 6.98 9.97 -1.89
C VAL A 122 7.15 11.06 -2.94
N GLN A 123 8.01 12.04 -2.65
CA GLN A 123 8.50 12.99 -3.63
C GLN A 123 10.02 13.06 -3.52
N SER A 124 10.69 13.09 -4.67
CA SER A 124 12.14 13.34 -4.71
C SER A 124 12.58 13.98 -6.02
N ASN A 125 13.63 14.80 -5.90
CA ASN A 125 14.39 15.31 -7.04
C ASN A 125 15.51 14.34 -7.48
N HIS A 126 15.75 13.28 -6.70
CA HIS A 126 16.79 12.29 -6.95
C HIS A 126 16.16 11.00 -7.46
N GLU A 127 16.54 10.59 -8.67
CA GLU A 127 16.02 9.40 -9.34
C GLU A 127 16.19 8.12 -8.52
N GLY A 128 17.37 7.90 -7.92
CA GLY A 128 17.64 6.72 -7.09
C GLY A 128 16.67 6.57 -5.91
N MET A 129 16.31 7.67 -5.24
CA MET A 129 15.33 7.64 -4.14
C MET A 129 13.94 7.21 -4.60
N LEU A 130 13.54 7.59 -5.83
CA LEU A 130 12.26 7.16 -6.40
C LEU A 130 12.30 5.66 -6.73
N ILE A 131 13.42 5.20 -7.30
CA ILE A 131 13.65 3.79 -7.64
C ILE A 131 13.59 2.91 -6.38
N ASP A 132 14.28 3.31 -5.30
CA ASP A 132 14.27 2.57 -4.04
C ASP A 132 12.86 2.48 -3.46
N ALA A 133 12.12 3.59 -3.42
CA ALA A 133 10.74 3.60 -2.96
C ALA A 133 9.81 2.72 -3.82
N ILE A 134 10.03 2.68 -5.13
CA ILE A 134 9.32 1.79 -6.07
C ILE A 134 9.63 0.33 -5.77
N HIS A 135 10.90 -0.04 -5.56
CA HIS A 135 11.27 -1.42 -5.21
C HIS A 135 10.63 -1.87 -3.89
N GLU A 136 10.66 -1.04 -2.86
CA GLU A 136 10.02 -1.31 -1.56
C GLU A 136 8.50 -1.51 -1.68
N ALA A 137 7.85 -0.85 -2.65
CA ALA A 137 6.40 -0.91 -2.83
C ALA A 137 5.88 -2.32 -3.10
N ARG A 138 6.74 -3.24 -3.56
CA ARG A 138 6.36 -4.65 -3.77
C ARG A 138 5.91 -5.35 -2.48
N GLU A 139 6.36 -4.87 -1.33
CA GLU A 139 6.09 -5.50 -0.05
C GLU A 139 4.74 -5.08 0.53
N ASP A 140 4.32 -3.84 0.27
CA ASP A 140 3.19 -3.22 0.98
C ASP A 140 2.16 -2.50 0.08
N CYS A 141 2.42 -2.34 -1.21
CA CYS A 141 1.53 -1.64 -2.14
C CYS A 141 0.93 -2.57 -3.20
N ALA A 142 -0.28 -2.24 -3.64
CA ALA A 142 -1.04 -2.94 -4.67
C ALA A 142 -0.99 -2.25 -6.05
N GLY A 143 -0.49 -1.01 -6.11
CA GLY A 143 -0.39 -0.22 -7.35
C GLY A 143 0.40 1.07 -7.16
N ILE A 144 0.73 1.74 -8.27
CA ILE A 144 1.55 2.96 -8.27
C ILE A 144 0.88 4.06 -9.11
N VAL A 145 0.65 5.22 -8.49
CA VAL A 145 0.32 6.46 -9.21
C VAL A 145 1.59 7.29 -9.28
N ILE A 146 2.06 7.62 -10.48
CA ILE A 146 3.30 8.35 -10.68
C ILE A 146 3.12 9.59 -11.55
N ASN A 147 3.59 10.73 -11.06
CA ASN A 147 3.94 11.86 -11.90
C ASN A 147 5.48 11.92 -11.97
N PRO A 148 6.12 11.49 -13.09
CA PRO A 148 7.57 11.39 -13.16
C PRO A 148 8.26 12.76 -13.26
N GLY A 149 7.49 13.85 -13.46
CA GLY A 149 8.04 15.15 -13.84
C GLY A 149 8.88 15.02 -15.12
N GLY A 150 10.06 15.64 -15.13
CA GLY A 150 10.96 15.58 -16.27
C GLY A 150 11.53 14.18 -16.58
N LEU A 151 11.54 13.27 -15.59
CA LEU A 151 12.16 11.94 -15.75
C LEU A 151 11.42 11.07 -16.76
N THR A 152 10.14 11.35 -17.03
CA THR A 152 9.38 10.57 -18.01
C THR A 152 10.03 10.58 -19.40
N HIS A 153 10.70 11.68 -19.75
CA HIS A 153 11.31 11.89 -21.06
C HIS A 153 12.75 11.37 -21.17
N THR A 154 13.38 11.02 -20.04
CA THR A 154 14.83 10.75 -20.00
C THR A 154 15.20 9.44 -19.32
N SER A 155 14.35 8.93 -18.43
CA SER A 155 14.72 7.84 -17.53
C SER A 155 14.25 6.48 -18.02
N VAL A 156 15.18 5.75 -18.65
CA VAL A 156 15.02 4.32 -18.90
C VAL A 156 15.08 3.53 -17.59
N VAL A 157 15.91 3.96 -16.64
CA VAL A 157 16.09 3.24 -15.36
C VAL A 157 14.85 3.30 -14.46
N LEU A 158 14.12 4.43 -14.46
CA LEU A 158 12.84 4.55 -13.75
C LEU A 158 11.77 3.65 -14.39
N ARG A 159 11.71 3.61 -15.73
CA ARG A 159 10.84 2.68 -16.46
C ARG A 159 11.13 1.24 -16.06
N ASP A 160 12.39 0.83 -16.03
CA ASP A 160 12.76 -0.55 -15.73
C ASP A 160 12.46 -0.91 -14.27
N ALA A 161 12.66 0.01 -13.32
CA ALA A 161 12.23 -0.18 -11.93
C ALA A 161 10.71 -0.37 -11.82
N LEU A 162 9.92 0.48 -12.49
CA LEU A 162 8.46 0.37 -12.55
C LEU A 162 7.99 -0.95 -13.18
N ALA A 163 8.61 -1.38 -14.27
CA ALA A 163 8.28 -2.66 -14.91
C ALA A 163 8.66 -3.86 -14.02
N GLY A 164 9.79 -3.76 -13.30
CA GLY A 164 10.33 -4.86 -12.48
C GLY A 164 9.51 -5.19 -11.23
N VAL A 165 8.69 -4.26 -10.74
CA VAL A 165 7.88 -4.49 -9.53
C VAL A 165 6.59 -5.27 -9.78
N GLY A 166 6.12 -5.34 -11.03
CA GLY A 166 4.91 -6.08 -11.42
C GLY A 166 3.61 -5.50 -10.87
N LEU A 167 3.61 -4.25 -10.40
CA LEU A 167 2.43 -3.54 -9.91
C LEU A 167 1.77 -2.74 -11.06
N PRO A 168 0.43 -2.60 -11.08
CA PRO A 168 -0.24 -1.74 -12.05
C PRO A 168 0.12 -0.26 -11.81
N ILE A 169 0.37 0.47 -12.89
CA ILE A 169 0.88 1.85 -12.85
C ILE A 169 -0.10 2.79 -13.56
N ALA A 170 -0.32 3.97 -12.99
CA ALA A 170 -0.98 5.08 -13.66
C ALA A 170 -0.03 6.28 -13.73
N GLU A 171 0.23 6.78 -14.94
CA GLU A 171 1.05 7.96 -15.17
C GLU A 171 0.18 9.23 -15.17
N VAL A 172 0.64 10.27 -14.48
CA VAL A 172 -0.07 11.54 -14.36
C VAL A 172 0.84 12.70 -14.72
N HIS A 173 0.34 13.61 -15.55
CA HIS A 173 0.94 14.90 -15.85
C HIS A 173 -0.06 16.01 -15.60
N LEU A 174 0.30 16.98 -14.75
CA LEU A 174 -0.57 18.13 -14.45
C LEU A 174 -0.91 18.94 -15.71
N SER A 175 0.12 19.22 -16.53
CA SER A 175 -0.02 19.95 -17.80
C SER A 175 -0.19 18.99 -18.98
N ASN A 176 -0.79 19.47 -20.07
CA ASN A 176 -0.78 18.72 -21.33
C ASN A 176 0.64 18.72 -21.92
N VAL A 177 1.37 17.61 -21.76
CA VAL A 177 2.75 17.46 -22.26
C VAL A 177 2.84 17.47 -23.79
N HIS A 178 1.76 17.09 -24.49
CA HIS A 178 1.71 17.07 -25.96
C HIS A 178 1.48 18.46 -26.58
N ALA A 179 0.99 19.42 -25.80
CA ALA A 179 0.89 20.82 -26.23
C ALA A 179 2.21 21.59 -26.07
N ARG A 180 3.26 20.93 -25.58
CA ARG A 180 4.57 21.51 -25.28
C ARG A 180 5.62 21.11 -26.31
N GLU A 181 6.89 21.35 -25.98
CA GLU A 181 8.03 21.07 -26.85
C GLU A 181 8.07 19.59 -27.28
N GLU A 182 8.55 19.32 -28.49
CA GLU A 182 8.54 17.98 -29.11
C GLU A 182 9.23 16.90 -28.25
N PHE A 183 10.31 17.26 -27.55
CA PHE A 183 11.00 16.32 -26.66
C PHE A 183 10.14 15.84 -25.48
N ARG A 184 9.02 16.52 -25.17
CA ARG A 184 8.07 16.12 -24.13
C ARG A 184 7.00 15.17 -24.61
N HIS A 185 6.94 14.90 -25.92
CA HIS A 185 5.93 14.03 -26.50
C HIS A 185 6.27 12.55 -26.27
N HIS A 186 7.56 12.24 -26.09
CA HIS A 186 8.02 10.90 -25.76
C HIS A 186 8.08 10.68 -24.25
N SER A 187 7.54 9.54 -23.80
CA SER A 187 7.60 9.07 -22.42
C SER A 187 8.08 7.63 -22.39
N PHE A 188 9.09 7.35 -21.56
CA PHE A 188 9.55 5.99 -21.26
C PHE A 188 8.57 5.25 -20.34
N VAL A 189 7.73 5.96 -19.60
CA VAL A 189 6.76 5.38 -18.64
C VAL A 189 5.44 5.02 -19.31
N SER A 190 4.99 5.80 -20.29
CA SER A 190 3.63 5.66 -20.87
C SER A 190 3.39 4.29 -21.49
N GLY A 191 4.42 3.67 -22.06
CA GLY A 191 4.32 2.35 -22.68
C GLY A 191 4.09 1.18 -21.71
N ILE A 192 4.30 1.39 -20.40
CA ILE A 192 4.08 0.37 -19.36
C ILE A 192 2.94 0.73 -18.40
N ALA A 193 2.33 1.91 -18.53
CA ALA A 193 1.26 2.35 -17.66
C ALA A 193 -0.11 1.81 -18.10
N SER A 194 -0.96 1.43 -17.15
CA SER A 194 -2.36 1.04 -17.36
C SER A 194 -3.22 2.20 -17.85
N CYS A 195 -2.84 3.44 -17.51
CA CYS A 195 -3.39 4.67 -18.08
C CYS A 195 -2.39 5.82 -17.96
N VAL A 196 -2.57 6.81 -18.84
CA VAL A 196 -1.84 8.08 -18.82
C VAL A 196 -2.87 9.20 -18.78
N ILE A 197 -2.77 10.08 -17.79
CA ILE A 197 -3.62 11.27 -17.67
C ILE A 197 -2.73 12.50 -17.83
N ALA A 198 -3.00 13.33 -18.83
CA ALA A 198 -2.22 14.54 -19.08
C ALA A 198 -3.13 15.77 -19.24
N GLY A 199 -2.78 16.86 -18.54
CA GLY A 199 -3.47 18.15 -18.69
C GLY A 199 -4.73 18.34 -17.86
N ALA A 200 -5.02 17.44 -16.92
CA ALA A 200 -6.16 17.52 -16.02
C ALA A 200 -5.85 18.21 -14.68
N GLY A 201 -4.71 18.90 -14.56
CA GLY A 201 -4.27 19.49 -13.29
C GLY A 201 -4.18 18.43 -12.19
N ILE A 202 -4.45 18.83 -10.93
CA ILE A 202 -4.43 17.87 -9.81
C ILE A 202 -5.55 16.83 -9.89
N GLN A 203 -6.66 17.10 -10.59
CA GLN A 203 -7.73 16.11 -10.80
C GLN A 203 -7.24 14.87 -11.56
N GLY A 204 -6.13 14.98 -12.29
CA GLY A 204 -5.51 13.81 -12.92
C GLY A 204 -5.12 12.71 -11.93
N TYR A 205 -4.76 13.07 -10.69
CA TYR A 205 -4.49 12.09 -9.63
C TYR A 205 -5.74 11.34 -9.19
N GLU A 206 -6.89 12.02 -9.09
CA GLU A 206 -8.17 11.36 -8.81
C GLU A 206 -8.50 10.33 -9.89
N PHE A 207 -8.43 10.73 -11.17
CA PHE A 207 -8.73 9.84 -12.28
C PHE A 207 -7.80 8.61 -12.32
N ALA A 208 -6.52 8.81 -12.03
CA ALA A 208 -5.54 7.74 -11.94
C ALA A 208 -5.84 6.75 -10.80
N ILE A 209 -6.14 7.25 -9.60
CA ILE A 209 -6.45 6.41 -8.42
C ILE A 209 -7.69 5.56 -8.69
N ARG A 210 -8.78 6.19 -9.14
CA ARG A 210 -10.03 5.47 -9.45
C ARG A 210 -9.84 4.45 -10.57
N ARG A 211 -8.99 4.74 -11.57
CA ARG A 211 -8.67 3.77 -12.62
C ARG A 211 -7.91 2.57 -12.05
N LEU A 212 -6.90 2.79 -11.21
CA LEU A 212 -6.16 1.69 -10.58
C LEU A 212 -7.04 0.85 -9.64
N ALA A 213 -7.92 1.47 -8.87
CA ALA A 213 -8.89 0.76 -8.02
C ALA A 213 -9.71 -0.25 -8.83
N ARG A 214 -10.17 0.15 -10.02
CA ARG A 214 -10.89 -0.73 -10.95
C ARG A 214 -9.98 -1.83 -11.52
N VAL A 215 -8.78 -1.50 -11.99
CA VAL A 215 -7.82 -2.48 -12.53
C VAL A 215 -7.47 -3.55 -11.49
N MET A 216 -7.34 -3.20 -10.22
CA MET A 216 -7.08 -4.15 -9.13
C MET A 216 -8.31 -4.96 -8.69
N GLY A 217 -9.52 -4.49 -9.00
CA GLY A 217 -10.78 -5.18 -8.75
C GLY A 217 -11.18 -6.14 -9.88
N GLU A 218 -10.70 -5.90 -11.10
CA GLU A 218 -10.85 -6.79 -12.24
C GLU A 218 -9.93 -8.01 -12.05
N THR A 219 -10.50 -9.22 -12.01
CA THR A 219 -9.68 -10.44 -12.10
C THR A 219 -9.11 -10.50 -13.51
N PRO A 220 -7.78 -10.61 -13.71
CA PRO A 220 -7.21 -10.64 -15.04
C PRO A 220 -7.85 -11.78 -15.84
N THR A 221 -8.46 -11.43 -16.98
CA THR A 221 -8.93 -12.43 -17.93
C THR A 221 -7.67 -13.08 -18.52
N PRO A 222 -7.47 -14.40 -18.38
CA PRO A 222 -6.31 -15.05 -18.98
C PRO A 222 -6.36 -14.85 -20.49
N ALA A 223 -5.23 -14.44 -21.05
CA ALA A 223 -5.01 -14.26 -22.48
C ALA A 223 -5.09 -15.59 -23.24
#